data_AF-A0A4Y1ZSP5-F1
#
_entry.id   AF-A0A4Y1ZSP5-F1
#
_cell.length_a   1.000
_cell.length_b   1.000
_cell.length_c   1.000
_cell.angle_alpha   90.00
_cell.angle_beta   90.00
_cell.angle_gamma   90.00
#
_symmetry.space_group_name_H-M   'P 1'
#
loop_
_entity.id
_entity.type
_entity.pdbx_description
1 polymer ?
#
loop_
_entity_poly.entity_id
_entity_poly.type
_entity_poly.pdbx_seq_one_letter_code
_entity_poly.pdbx_strand_id
1 'polypeptide(L)'
;GEEFFLEFFVAATRELLDRFGLEIFGHPPYSPDLAPSDFHLFLKLKESMGGKCFGRDEELENSVTTWLNEHDAEEYGIGILKLLDRYEKCFNVGGDYVEK
;
A
#
# COMPACT_ATOMS: atom_id res chain seq x y z
N GLY A 1 24.90 -11.69 11.01
CA GLY A 1 24.19 -11.13 12.18
C GLY A 1 22.80 -10.74 11.77
N GLU A 2 22.66 -9.60 11.07
CA GLU A 2 21.37 -9.09 10.59
C GLU A 2 21.00 -9.56 9.18
N GLU A 3 21.96 -9.68 8.26
CA GLU A 3 21.76 -10.23 6.91
C GLU A 3 21.12 -11.62 6.94
N PHE A 4 21.62 -12.49 7.83
CA PHE A 4 21.08 -13.83 8.04
C PHE A 4 19.63 -13.81 8.55
N PHE A 5 19.27 -12.80 9.34
CA PHE A 5 17.92 -12.64 9.87
C PHE A 5 16.96 -12.16 8.77
N LEU A 6 17.38 -11.19 7.94
CA LEU A 6 16.62 -10.75 6.77
C LEU A 6 16.36 -11.88 5.77
N GLU A 7 17.39 -12.65 5.42
CA GLU A 7 17.25 -13.82 4.53
C GLU A 7 16.27 -14.86 5.10
N PHE A 8 16.32 -15.10 6.41
CA PHE A 8 15.39 -16.00 7.09
C PHE A 8 13.93 -15.51 6.99
N PHE A 9 13.67 -14.22 7.22
CA PHE A 9 12.32 -13.65 7.12
C PHE A 9 11.79 -13.62 5.68
N VAL A 10 12.65 -13.34 4.70
CA VAL A 10 12.28 -13.40 3.28
C VAL A 10 11.90 -14.83 2.90
N ALA A 11 12.70 -15.82 3.31
CA ALA A 11 12.41 -17.22 3.06
C ALA A 11 11.10 -17.68 3.73
N ALA A 12 10.91 -17.36 5.00
CA ALA A 12 9.70 -17.71 5.74
C ALA A 12 8.44 -17.06 5.14
N THR A 13 8.52 -15.80 4.73
CA THR A 13 7.42 -15.10 4.05
C THR A 13 7.08 -15.78 2.72
N ARG A 14 8.08 -16.12 1.91
CA ARG A 14 7.87 -16.83 0.63
C ARG A 14 7.21 -18.19 0.82
N GLU A 15 7.66 -18.97 1.81
CA GLU A 15 7.06 -20.27 2.14
C GLU A 15 5.59 -20.11 2.54
N LEU A 16 5.26 -19.10 3.35
CA LEU A 16 3.87 -18.82 3.73
C LEU A 16 3.01 -18.44 2.54
N LEU A 17 3.50 -17.55 1.66
CA LEU A 17 2.77 -17.15 0.45
C LEU A 17 2.48 -18.34 -0.46
N ASP A 18 3.46 -19.21 -0.68
CA ASP A 18 3.30 -20.44 -1.46
C ASP A 18 2.30 -21.40 -0.80
N ARG A 19 2.41 -21.59 0.52
CA ARG A 19 1.49 -22.43 1.29
C ARG A 19 0.03 -21.97 1.20
N PHE A 20 -0.21 -20.67 1.15
CA PHE A 20 -1.55 -20.10 0.98
C PHE A 20 -1.96 -19.97 -0.50
N GLY A 21 -1.08 -20.28 -1.46
CA GLY A 21 -1.34 -20.16 -2.89
C GLY A 21 -1.52 -18.71 -3.34
N LEU A 22 -0.89 -17.75 -2.67
CA LEU A 22 -0.99 -16.32 -3.00
C LEU A 22 0.01 -15.97 -4.10
N GLU A 23 -0.51 -15.53 -5.25
CA GLU A 23 0.31 -15.05 -6.35
C GLU A 23 0.94 -13.69 -6.02
N ILE A 24 2.25 -13.57 -6.26
CA ILE A 24 2.99 -12.32 -6.05
C ILE A 24 3.03 -11.55 -7.36
N PHE A 25 2.37 -10.39 -7.36
CA PHE A 25 2.48 -9.46 -8.48
C PHE A 25 3.84 -8.74 -8.46
N GLY A 26 4.52 -8.68 -9.61
CA GLY A 26 5.81 -8.01 -9.73
C GLY A 26 5.69 -6.51 -9.47
N HIS A 27 6.46 -5.99 -8.51
CA HIS A 27 6.47 -4.57 -8.17
C HIS A 27 7.86 -3.95 -8.42
N PRO A 28 7.96 -2.89 -9.22
CA PRO A 28 9.24 -2.22 -9.46
C PRO A 28 9.78 -1.54 -8.19
N PRO A 29 11.10 -1.51 -7.99
CA PRO A 29 11.71 -0.80 -6.86
C PRO A 29 11.35 0.70 -6.89
N TYR A 30 11.07 1.27 -5.71
CA TYR A 30 10.83 2.70 -5.52
C TYR A 30 9.65 3.30 -6.31
N SER A 31 8.59 2.51 -6.56
CA SER A 31 7.41 2.96 -7.30
C SER A 31 6.14 3.06 -6.44
N PRO A 32 6.11 3.97 -5.44
CA PRO A 32 4.91 4.19 -4.62
C PRO A 32 3.73 4.72 -5.45
N ASP A 33 3.99 5.35 -6.60
CA ASP A 33 3.00 5.77 -7.58
C ASP A 33 2.29 4.60 -8.28
N LEU A 34 2.80 3.37 -8.14
CA LEU A 34 2.20 2.12 -8.61
C LEU A 34 1.67 1.23 -7.47
N ALA A 35 1.65 1.73 -6.23
CA ALA A 35 1.12 1.03 -5.08
C ALA A 35 -0.22 1.68 -4.65
N PRO A 36 -1.37 0.99 -4.79
CA PRO A 36 -2.68 1.55 -4.41
C PRO A 36 -2.77 1.96 -2.94
N SER A 37 -2.03 1.26 -2.07
CA SER A 37 -1.84 1.66 -0.66
C SER A 37 -1.31 3.09 -0.55
N ASP A 38 -0.29 3.45 -1.33
CA ASP A 38 0.44 4.70 -1.21
C ASP A 38 -0.23 5.85 -1.96
N PHE A 39 -0.57 5.65 -3.24
CA PHE A 39 -1.12 6.73 -4.06
C PHE A 39 -2.61 7.02 -3.78
N HIS A 40 -3.34 6.10 -3.15
CA HIS A 40 -4.79 6.22 -2.92
C HIS A 40 -5.16 6.13 -1.44
N LEU A 41 -4.96 4.98 -0.79
CA LEU A 41 -5.46 4.75 0.58
C LEU A 41 -4.76 5.65 1.62
N PHE A 42 -3.44 5.57 1.72
CA PHE A 42 -2.64 6.33 2.68
C PHE A 42 -2.60 7.81 2.35
N LEU A 43 -2.75 8.18 1.07
CA LEU A 43 -2.92 9.57 0.70
C LEU A 43 -4.17 10.16 1.37
N LYS A 44 -5.33 9.52 1.20
CA LYS A 44 -6.59 9.97 1.81
C LYS A 44 -6.57 9.90 3.33
N LEU A 45 -5.95 8.85 3.89
CA LEU A 45 -5.76 8.73 5.34
C LEU A 45 -4.90 9.86 5.88
N LYS A 46 -3.82 10.23 5.19
CA LYS A 46 -2.95 11.34 5.59
C LYS A 46 -3.68 12.68 5.53
N GLU A 47 -4.53 12.88 4.54
CA GLU A 47 -5.39 14.05 4.44
C GLU A 47 -6.38 14.13 5.61
N SER A 48 -6.99 13.00 6.00
CA SER A 48 -7.96 12.97 7.11
C SER A 48 -7.32 13.08 8.49
N MET A 49 -6.08 12.62 8.65
CA MET A 49 -5.33 12.64 9.90
C MET A 49 -4.41 13.85 10.03
N GLY A 50 -4.28 14.65 8.97
CA GLY A 50 -3.41 15.82 8.93
C GLY A 50 -3.67 16.79 10.08
N GLY A 51 -2.63 17.09 10.85
CA GLY A 51 -2.69 18.04 11.98
C GLY A 51 -3.32 17.50 13.27
N LYS A 52 -3.77 16.24 13.30
CA LYS A 52 -4.23 15.59 14.53
C LYS A 52 -3.03 15.10 15.35
N CYS A 53 -3.09 15.29 16.66
CA CYS A 53 -2.15 14.71 17.61
C CYS A 53 -2.91 13.73 18.50
N PHE A 54 -2.36 12.54 18.69
CA PHE A 54 -2.93 11.49 19.53
C PHE A 54 -2.07 11.34 20.78
N GLY A 55 -2.69 11.23 21.95
CA GLY A 55 -1.98 11.12 23.21
C GLY A 55 -1.51 9.69 23.52
N ARG A 56 -2.11 8.70 22.85
CA ARG A 56 -1.86 7.27 23.02
C ARG A 56 -2.03 6.52 21.71
N ASP A 57 -1.37 5.38 21.60
CA ASP A 57 -1.50 4.50 20.43
C ASP A 57 -2.94 4.00 20.27
N GLU A 58 -3.63 3.69 21.36
CA GLU A 58 -5.06 3.29 21.37
C GLU A 58 -5.97 4.34 20.70
N GLU A 59 -5.67 5.64 20.88
CA GLU A 59 -6.45 6.72 20.27
C GLU A 59 -6.20 6.78 18.76
N LEU A 60 -4.95 6.60 18.34
CA LEU A 60 -4.56 6.55 16.93
C LEU A 60 -5.19 5.32 16.24
N GLU A 61 -5.06 4.14 16.84
CA GLU A 61 -5.62 2.89 16.32
C GLU A 61 -7.14 2.99 16.14
N ASN A 62 -7.85 3.53 17.13
CA ASN A 62 -9.29 3.77 17.03
C ASN A 62 -9.61 4.76 15.92
N SER A 63 -8.88 5.87 15.81
CA SER A 63 -9.13 6.87 14.76
C SER A 63 -8.90 6.30 13.36
N VAL A 64 -7.84 5.52 13.15
CA VAL A 64 -7.54 4.86 11.86
C VAL A 64 -8.60 3.80 11.55
N THR A 65 -8.99 2.99 12.53
CA THR A 65 -10.01 1.95 12.38
C THR A 65 -11.36 2.54 12.03
N THR A 66 -11.79 3.60 12.72
CA THR A 66 -13.03 4.31 12.40
C THR A 66 -12.99 4.85 10.98
N TRP A 67 -11.90 5.53 10.60
CA TRP A 67 -11.77 6.05 9.23
C TRP A 67 -11.83 4.96 8.16
N LEU A 68 -11.18 3.82 8.36
CA LEU A 68 -11.24 2.69 7.42
C LEU A 68 -12.66 2.12 7.28
N ASN A 69 -13.42 2.07 8.37
CA ASN A 69 -14.80 1.56 8.38
C ASN A 69 -15.84 2.54 7.82
N GLU A 70 -15.52 3.84 7.75
CA GLU A 70 -16.39 4.85 7.16
C GLU A 70 -16.41 4.81 5.63
N HIS A 71 -15.39 4.20 5.00
CA HIS A 71 -15.29 4.10 3.55
C HIS A 71 -15.95 2.81 3.05
N ASP A 72 -16.73 2.93 1.97
CA ASP A 72 -17.38 1.80 1.35
C ASP A 72 -16.41 0.98 0.46
N ALA A 73 -16.86 -0.20 0.04
CA ALA A 73 -16.09 -1.08 -0.83
C ALA A 73 -15.78 -0.45 -2.21
N GLU A 74 -16.62 0.47 -2.68
CA GLU A 74 -16.43 1.15 -3.96
C GLU A 74 -15.19 2.05 -3.94
N GLU A 75 -14.97 2.77 -2.84
CA GLU A 75 -13.80 3.59 -2.63
C GLU A 75 -12.49 2.79 -2.73
N TYR A 76 -12.43 1.60 -2.12
CA TYR A 76 -11.29 0.71 -2.25
C TYR A 76 -11.14 0.20 -3.70
N GLY A 77 -12.27 -0.16 -4.33
CA GLY A 77 -12.32 -0.58 -5.74
C GLY A 77 -11.77 0.47 -6.70
N ILE A 78 -12.05 1.75 -6.47
CA ILE A 78 -11.52 2.88 -7.26
C ILE A 78 -9.98 2.90 -7.20
N GLY A 79 -9.39 2.70 -6.03
CA GLY A 79 -7.93 2.66 -5.87
C GLY A 79 -7.29 1.53 -6.68
N ILE A 80 -7.91 0.34 -6.67
CA ILE A 80 -7.46 -0.81 -7.45
C ILE A 80 -7.64 -0.57 -8.94
N LEU A 81 -8.76 -0.01 -9.40
CA LEU A 81 -8.99 0.26 -10.82
C LEU A 81 -8.02 1.31 -11.38
N LYS A 82 -7.71 2.36 -10.60
CA LYS A 82 -6.71 3.38 -10.95
C LYS A 82 -5.30 2.80 -11.16
N LEU A 83 -5.01 1.62 -10.62
CA LEU A 83 -3.73 0.95 -10.84
C LEU A 83 -3.51 0.64 -12.32
N LEU A 84 -4.55 0.25 -13.05
CA LEU A 84 -4.47 -0.06 -14.48
C LEU A 84 -4.07 1.18 -15.29
N ASP A 85 -4.76 2.29 -15.06
CA ASP A 85 -4.48 3.57 -15.70
C ASP A 85 -3.04 4.05 -15.39
N ARG A 86 -2.57 3.82 -14.15
CA ARG A 86 -1.22 4.20 -13.73
C ARG A 86 -0.15 3.33 -14.40
N TYR A 87 -0.38 2.03 -14.57
CA TYR A 87 0.51 1.17 -15.35
C TYR A 87 0.59 1.62 -16.81
N GLU A 88 -0.53 1.94 -17.43
CA GLU A 88 -0.56 2.45 -18.81
C GLU A 88 0.23 3.77 -18.92
N LYS A 89 0.04 4.70 -17.99
CA LYS A 89 0.81 5.95 -17.94
C LYS A 89 2.30 5.69 -17.76
N CYS A 90 2.70 4.85 -16.81
CA CYS A 90 4.09 4.50 -16.54
C CYS A 90 4.75 3.90 -17.80
N PHE A 91 4.04 3.01 -18.50
CA PHE A 91 4.50 2.45 -19.78
C PHE A 91 4.71 3.55 -20.84
N ASN A 92 3.74 4.46 -21.00
CA ASN A 92 3.79 5.52 -21.99
C ASN A 92 4.91 6.55 -21.74
N VAL A 93 5.31 6.75 -20.48
CA VAL A 93 6.45 7.63 -20.12
C VAL A 93 7.78 6.89 -20.03
N GLY A 94 7.85 5.64 -20.48
CA GLY A 94 9.09 4.87 -20.53
C GLY A 94 9.59 4.40 -19.16
N GLY A 95 8.69 4.21 -18.19
CA GLY A 95 9.02 3.75 -16.84
C GLY A 95 9.34 4.87 -15.85
N ASP A 96 9.20 6.14 -16.26
CA ASP A 96 9.32 7.29 -15.34
C ASP A 96 8.10 7.40 -14.41
N TYR A 97 8.23 8.23 -13.37
CA TYR A 97 7.21 8.45 -12.36
C TYR A 97 5.90 8.99 -12.93
N VAL A 98 4.79 8.45 -12.44
CA VAL A 98 3.44 8.92 -12.81
C VAL A 98 2.98 9.99 -11.82
N GLU A 99 2.82 11.22 -12.32
CA GLU A 99 2.27 12.33 -11.55
C GLU A 99 0.84 12.03 -11.03
N LYS A 100 0.45 12.75 -9.96
CA LYS A 100 -0.88 12.64 -9.36
C LYS A 100 -1.97 13.26 -10.21
#